data_AF-I9KP58-F1
#
_entry.id   AF-I9KP58-F1
#
_cell.length_a   1.000
_cell.length_b   1.000
_cell.length_c   1.000
_cell.angle_alpha   90.00
_cell.angle_beta   90.00
_cell.angle_gamma   90.00
#
_symmetry.space_group_name_H-M   'P 1'
#
loop_
_entity.id
_entity.type
_entity.pdbx_description
1 polymer ?
#
loop_
_entity_poly.entity_id
_entity_poly.type
_entity_poly.pdbx_seq_one_letter_code
_entity_poly.pdbx_strand_id
1 'polypeptide(L)' 'MPHRFVAGDGQLIVLDVWRPTEAFHQLFIDPPAIGTLMRDAGVADPPEIPVWQPTEGAPDTP' A
#
# COMPACT_ATOMS: atom_id res chain seq x y z
N MET A 1 3.11 -10.73 -7.74
CA MET A 1 3.10 -9.43 -7.02
C MET A 1 4.00 -9.53 -5.81
N PRO A 2 5.15 -8.86 -5.81
CA PRO A 2 6.02 -8.82 -4.63
C PRO A 2 5.47 -7.82 -3.61
N HIS A 3 5.01 -8.33 -2.47
CA HIS A 3 4.70 -7.50 -1.30
C HIS A 3 5.94 -7.43 -0.41
N ARG A 4 6.38 -6.21 -0.06
CA ARG A 4 7.54 -6.03 0.82
C ARG A 4 7.19 -5.13 2.01
N PHE A 5 7.53 -5.61 3.19
CA PHE A 5 7.42 -4.86 4.44
C PHE A 5 8.81 -4.38 4.85
N VAL A 6 8.94 -3.09 5.13
CA VAL A 6 10.18 -2.46 5.60
C VAL A 6 9.85 -1.70 6.88
N ALA A 7 10.71 -1.80 7.90
CA ALA A 7 10.53 -1.08 9.16
C ALA A 7 11.82 -0.31 9.51
N GLY A 8 11.66 0.91 9.99
CA GLY A 8 12.75 1.80 10.42
C GLY A 8 12.20 3.02 11.14
N ASP A 9 12.92 3.57 12.11
CA ASP A 9 12.53 4.77 12.88
C ASP A 9 11.12 4.72 13.48
N GLY A 10 10.67 3.52 13.89
CA GLY A 10 9.33 3.31 14.44
C GLY A 10 8.20 3.36 13.38
N GLN A 11 8.54 3.44 12.10
CA GLN A 11 7.60 3.45 10.99
C GLN A 11 7.63 2.13 10.22
N LEU A 12 6.45 1.70 9.78
CA LEU A 12 6.25 0.56 8.88
C LEU A 12 5.92 1.11 7.48
N ILE A 13 6.67 0.67 6.47
CA ILE A 13 6.40 0.95 5.06
C ILE A 13 6.01 -0.36 4.38
N VAL A 14 4.88 -0.34 3.69
CA VAL A 14 4.43 -1.43 2.82
C VAL A 14 4.67 -1.00 1.39
N LEU A 15 5.54 -1.71 0.67
CA LEU A 15 5.79 -1.52 -0.75
C LEU A 15 5.04 -2.60 -1.51
N ASP A 16 4.22 -2.18 -2.46
CA ASP A 16 3.44 -3.07 -3.28
C ASP A 16 3.44 -2.59 -4.74
N VAL A 17 3.40 -3.55 -5.66
CA VAL A 17 3.46 -3.29 -7.11
C VAL A 17 2.14 -3.67 -7.74
N TRP A 18 1.41 -2.66 -8.21
CA TRP A 18 0.10 -2.81 -8.82
C TRP A 18 0.14 -2.44 -10.31
N ARG A 19 -0.62 -3.19 -11.12
CA ARG A 19 -0.82 -2.91 -12.55
C ARG A 19 -2.31 -3.13 -12.88
N PRO A 20 -3.14 -2.09 -13.05
CA PRO A 20 -2.85 -0.65 -12.95
C PRO A 20 -2.82 -0.15 -11.50
N THR A 21 -2.26 1.04 -11.26
CA THR A 21 -2.18 1.67 -9.92
C THR A 21 -3.58 1.83 -9.28
N GLU A 22 -4.59 2.13 -10.08
CA GLU A 22 -5.98 2.32 -9.66
C GLU A 22 -6.59 1.06 -9.02
N ALA A 23 -6.05 -0.12 -9.33
CA ALA A 23 -6.49 -1.38 -8.71
C ALA A 23 -6.21 -1.42 -7.20
N PHE A 24 -5.18 -0.70 -6.72
CA PHE A 24 -4.91 -0.58 -5.30
C PHE A 24 -6.03 0.17 -4.57
N HIS A 25 -6.57 1.24 -5.17
CA HIS A 25 -7.63 2.04 -4.55
C HIS A 25 -8.93 1.23 -4.40
N GLN A 26 -9.24 0.36 -5.38
CA GLN A 26 -10.40 -0.52 -5.32
C GLN A 26 -10.33 -1.51 -4.15
N LEU A 27 -9.12 -1.91 -3.72
CA LEU A 27 -8.94 -2.76 -2.55
C LEU A 27 -9.44 -2.09 -1.26
N PHE A 28 -9.38 -0.77 -1.12
CA PHE A 28 -9.89 -0.06 0.06
C PHE A 28 -11.38 0.26 -0.02
N ILE A 29 -11.94 0.29 -1.23
CA ILE A 29 -13.34 0.63 -1.48
C ILE A 29 -14.25 -0.61 -1.34
N ASP A 30 -13.80 -1.76 -1.85
CA ASP A 30 -14.69 -2.89 -2.12
C ASP A 30 -14.36 -4.18 -1.32
N PRO A 31 -13.77 -4.02 -0.13
CA PRO A 31 -14.38 -4.70 1.00
C PRO A 31 -14.55 -3.77 2.21
N PRO A 32 -15.75 -3.73 2.82
CA PRO A 32 -15.99 -3.02 4.09
C PRO A 32 -15.10 -3.51 5.24
N ALA A 33 -14.48 -4.68 5.08
CA ALA A 33 -13.57 -5.28 6.06
C ALA A 33 -12.30 -4.44 6.31
N ILE A 34 -11.74 -3.75 5.31
CA ILE A 34 -10.53 -2.95 5.52
C ILE A 34 -10.84 -1.73 6.39
N GLY A 35 -11.96 -1.05 6.14
CA GLY A 35 -12.39 0.08 6.96
C GLY A 35 -12.65 -0.30 8.42
N THR A 36 -13.28 -1.46 8.67
CA THR A 36 -13.46 -1.99 10.03
C THR A 36 -12.14 -2.35 10.69
N LEU A 37 -11.25 -3.04 9.97
CA LEU A 37 -9.95 -3.44 10.49
C LEU A 37 -9.08 -2.23 10.86
N MET A 38 -9.08 -1.18 10.03
CA MET A 38 -8.36 0.06 10.32
C MET A 38 -8.91 0.74 11.59
N ARG A 39 -10.23 0.79 11.74
CA ARG A 39 -10.87 1.35 12.94
C ARG A 39 -10.50 0.55 14.19
N ASP A 40 -10.59 -0.77 14.15
CA ASP A 40 -10.29 -1.65 15.27
C ASP A 40 -8.80 -1.59 15.67
N ALA A 41 -7.92 -1.33 14.70
CA ALA A 41 -6.49 -1.10 14.91
C ALA A 41 -6.16 0.30 15.48
N GLY A 42 -7.16 1.17 15.67
CA GLY A 42 -6.97 2.53 16.19
C GLY A 42 -6.40 3.53 15.18
N VAL A 43 -6.55 3.25 13.87
CA VAL A 43 -6.15 4.19 12.82
C VAL A 43 -7.07 5.42 12.89
N ALA A 44 -6.47 6.57 13.20
CA ALA A 44 -7.21 7.83 13.35
C ALA A 44 -7.58 8.46 12.00
N ASP A 45 -6.70 8.33 11.02
CA ASP A 45 -6.82 8.91 9.69
C ASP A 45 -6.39 7.90 8.61
N PRO A 46 -6.95 7.95 7.38
CA PRO A 46 -6.49 7.09 6.30
C PRO A 46 -4.98 7.25 6.04
N PRO A 47 -4.24 6.18 5.70
CA PRO A 47 -2.83 6.29 5.36
C PRO A 47 -2.66 7.13 4.09
N GLU A 48 -1.57 7.89 4.02
CA GLU A 48 -1.14 8.47 2.76
C GLU A 48 -0.66 7.37 1.82
N ILE A 49 -1.12 7.39 0.56
CA ILE A 49 -0.75 6.42 -0.47
C ILE A 49 0.04 7.16 -1.55
N PRO A 50 1.36 7.39 -1.36
CA PRO A 50 2.19 7.95 -2.41
C PRO A 50 2.38 6.93 -3.53
N VAL A 51 2.07 7.33 -4.77
CA VAL A 51 2.36 6.52 -5.96
C VAL A 51 3.75 6.89 -6.46
N TRP A 52 4.67 5.92 -6.44
CA TRP A 52 6.01 6.10 -6.97
C TRP A 52 6.11 5.50 -8.38
N GLN A 53 6.70 6.27 -9.29
CA GLN A 53 7.05 5.77 -10.62
C GLN A 53 8.40 5.04 -10.55
N PRO A 54 8.57 3.92 -11.28
CA PRO A 54 9.87 3.28 -11.41
C PRO A 54 10.90 4.30 -11.93
N THR A 55 12.07 4.35 -11.30
CA THR A 55 13.21 5.09 -11.83
C THR A 55 13.95 4.22 -12.86
N GLU A 56 14.57 4.86 -13.84
CA GLU A 56 15.34 4.17 -14.89
C GLU A 56 16.43 3.27 -14.24
N GLY A 57 16.42 1.98 -14.58
CA GLY A 57 17.32 0.96 -14.01
C GLY A 57 16.76 0.15 -12.83
N ALA A 58 15.56 0.46 -12.33
CA ALA A 58 14.85 -0.46 -11.45
C ALA A 58 14.44 -1.70 -12.27
N PRO A 59 14.77 -2.93 -11.83
CA PRO A 59 14.41 -4.13 -12.60
C PRO A 59 12.89 -4.20 -12.73
N ASP A 60 12.41 -4.35 -13.96
CA ASP A 60 11.03 -4.76 -14.24
C ASP A 60 10.81 -6.10 -13.55
N THR A 61 10.29 -6.06 -12.33
CA THR A 61 10.04 -7.29 -11.59
C THR A 61 8.73 -7.87 -12.13
N PRO A 62 8.73 -9.10 -12.68
CA PRO A 62 7.54 -9.78 -13.15
C PRO A 62 6.56 -10.14 -12.02
#